data_AF-A0A257L5T5-F1
#
_entry.id   AF-A0A257L5T5-F1
#
_cell.length_a   1.000
_cell.length_b   1.000
_cell.length_c   1.000
_cell.angle_alpha   90.00
_cell.angle_beta   90.00
_cell.angle_gamma   90.00
#
_symmetry.space_group_name_H-M   'P 1'
#
loop_
_entity.id
_entity.type
_entity.pdbx_description
1 polymer ?
#
loop_
_entity_poly.entity_id
_entity_poly.type
_entity_poly.pdbx_seq_one_letter_code
_entity_poly.pdbx_strand_id
1 'polypeptide(L)'
;MRALFEGEEDLIANLSNFCAALKEAFNWWWVGFYFVKADQLVLGPFQGPVACTRIAFGKGVCGSAWQQQKTIIVPDVHEFPGHIACSSASLSEIVLPVFGSNQTVVAVLDIDSEHLSTFDELDQKYLLELLALLKF
;
A
#
# COMPACT_ATOMS: atom_id res chain seq x y z
N MET A 1 -15.89 -7.86 1.47
CA MET A 1 -15.20 -6.74 2.13
C MET A 1 -16.14 -5.71 2.75
N ARG A 2 -17.20 -5.20 2.07
CA ARG A 2 -18.12 -4.20 2.68
C ARG A 2 -18.65 -4.58 4.08
N ALA A 3 -19.15 -5.80 4.23
CA ALA A 3 -19.64 -6.31 5.52
C ALA A 3 -18.56 -6.42 6.62
N LEU A 4 -17.26 -6.42 6.25
CA LEU A 4 -16.15 -6.49 7.21
C LEU A 4 -15.94 -5.16 7.94
N PHE A 5 -16.34 -4.05 7.31
CA PHE A 5 -16.16 -2.69 7.84
C PHE A 5 -17.49 -2.05 8.28
N GLU A 6 -18.60 -2.76 8.12
CA GLU A 6 -19.93 -2.26 8.45
C GLU A 6 -20.10 -2.22 9.98
N GLY A 7 -20.30 -1.02 10.52
CA GLY A 7 -20.51 -0.79 11.94
C GLY A 7 -19.23 -0.61 12.78
N GLU A 8 -18.04 -0.71 12.18
CA GLU A 8 -16.76 -0.41 12.84
C GLU A 8 -16.24 0.96 12.41
N GLU A 9 -15.91 1.81 13.38
CA GLU A 9 -15.42 3.18 13.17
C GLU A 9 -13.91 3.31 13.41
N ASP A 10 -13.30 2.36 14.12
CA ASP A 10 -11.86 2.37 14.37
C ASP A 10 -11.09 2.10 13.07
N LEU A 11 -10.30 3.10 12.67
CA LEU A 11 -9.50 3.04 11.46
C LEU A 11 -8.50 1.89 11.52
N ILE A 12 -7.80 1.70 12.64
CA ILE A 12 -6.74 0.70 12.75
C ILE A 12 -7.31 -0.71 12.66
N ALA A 13 -8.46 -0.97 13.29
CA ALA A 13 -9.19 -2.23 13.17
C ALA A 13 -9.57 -2.52 11.70
N ASN A 14 -10.16 -1.53 11.03
CA ASN A 14 -10.57 -1.64 9.63
C ASN A 14 -9.38 -1.88 8.70
N LEU A 15 -8.27 -1.16 8.85
CA LEU A 15 -7.06 -1.36 8.04
C LEU A 15 -6.40 -2.72 8.32
N SER A 16 -6.37 -3.16 9.58
CA SER A 16 -5.82 -4.46 9.95
C SER A 16 -6.60 -5.59 9.27
N ASN A 17 -7.94 -5.53 9.33
CA ASN A 17 -8.82 -6.48 8.67
C ASN A 17 -8.77 -6.38 7.13
N PHE A 18 -8.56 -5.18 6.59
CA PHE A 18 -8.35 -4.98 5.16
C PHE A 18 -7.11 -5.73 4.67
N CYS A 19 -5.97 -5.54 5.33
CA CYS A 19 -4.73 -6.23 5.00
C CYS A 19 -4.88 -7.75 5.17
N ALA A 20 -5.51 -8.21 6.25
CA ALA A 20 -5.76 -9.63 6.49
C ALA A 20 -6.60 -10.26 5.38
N ALA A 21 -7.70 -9.63 4.98
CA ALA A 21 -8.58 -10.14 3.93
C ALA A 21 -7.89 -10.21 2.56
N LEU A 22 -7.07 -9.21 2.20
CA LEU A 22 -6.28 -9.26 0.96
C LEU A 22 -5.20 -10.35 1.01
N LYS A 23 -4.48 -10.46 2.12
CA LYS A 23 -3.47 -11.51 2.31
C LYS A 23 -4.08 -12.90 2.22
N GLU A 24 -5.25 -13.12 2.82
CA GLU A 24 -5.96 -14.41 2.77
C GLU A 24 -6.44 -14.74 1.35
N ALA A 25 -6.98 -13.75 0.63
CA ALA A 25 -7.53 -13.95 -0.71
C ALA A 25 -6.46 -14.21 -1.78
N PHE A 26 -5.33 -13.51 -1.70
CA PHE A 26 -4.33 -13.49 -2.78
C PHE A 26 -2.98 -14.07 -2.40
N ASN A 27 -2.70 -14.23 -1.10
CA ASN A 27 -1.42 -14.69 -0.57
C ASN A 27 -0.20 -13.87 -1.06
N TRP A 28 -0.39 -12.62 -1.50
CA TRP A 28 0.69 -11.70 -1.87
C TRP A 28 1.73 -11.57 -0.79
N TRP A 29 3.00 -11.38 -1.15
CA TRP A 29 4.13 -11.44 -0.22
C TRP A 29 3.94 -10.51 0.98
N TRP A 30 3.62 -9.24 0.70
CA TRP A 30 3.38 -8.21 1.70
C TRP A 30 2.17 -7.35 1.30
N VAL A 31 1.35 -6.96 2.28
CA VAL A 31 0.20 -6.06 2.07
C VAL A 31 0.07 -5.15 3.28
N GLY A 32 0.05 -3.83 3.11
CA GLY A 32 0.00 -2.93 4.26
C GLY A 32 -0.14 -1.46 3.94
N PHE A 33 -0.22 -0.66 5.01
CA PHE A 33 -0.36 0.78 4.91
C PHE A 33 0.85 1.50 5.48
N TYR A 34 1.16 2.66 4.91
CA TYR A 34 2.02 3.66 5.53
C TYR A 34 1.27 4.99 5.63
N PHE A 35 1.33 5.63 6.78
CA PHE A 35 0.70 6.93 7.03
C PHE A 35 1.67 8.08 6.82
N VAL A 36 1.19 9.17 6.24
CA VAL A 36 1.94 10.43 6.20
C VAL A 36 2.00 11.03 7.59
N LYS A 37 3.21 11.17 8.14
CA LYS A 37 3.50 11.85 9.40
C LYS A 37 4.66 12.82 9.17
N ALA A 38 4.34 14.12 9.19
CA ALA A 38 5.27 15.19 8.82
C ALA A 38 5.85 14.95 7.41
N ASP A 39 7.17 14.79 7.30
CA ASP A 39 7.92 14.62 6.05
C ASP A 39 8.20 13.16 5.69
N GLN A 40 7.53 12.21 6.36
CA GLN A 40 7.77 10.78 6.20
C GLN A 40 6.48 9.97 6.14
N LEU A 41 6.54 8.87 5.41
CA LEU A 41 5.64 7.74 5.55
C LEU A 41 6.07 6.91 6.77
N VAL A 42 5.12 6.52 7.60
CA VAL A 42 5.33 5.72 8.82
C VAL A 42 4.45 4.48 8.78
N LEU A 43 5.07 3.31 9.01
CA LEU A 43 4.41 2.01 8.93
C LEU A 43 3.14 1.95 9.79
N GLY A 44 2.05 1.49 9.18
CA GLY A 44 0.75 1.20 9.80
C GLY A 44 0.46 -0.31 9.83
N PRO A 45 -0.82 -0.72 9.90
CA PRO A 45 -1.20 -2.13 9.82
C PRO A 45 -0.73 -2.79 8.52
N PHE A 46 -0.27 -4.03 8.62
CA PHE A 46 0.20 -4.82 7.48
C PHE A 46 0.13 -6.33 7.74
N GLN A 47 0.35 -7.12 6.70
CA GLN A 47 0.54 -8.57 6.70
C GLN A 47 1.78 -8.92 5.88
N GLY A 48 2.73 -9.62 6.48
CA GLY A 48 3.99 -10.01 5.84
C GLY A 48 5.17 -10.00 6.80
N PRO A 49 6.40 -10.18 6.30
CA PRO A 49 7.61 -10.02 7.10
C PRO A 49 7.79 -8.58 7.62
N VAL A 50 8.74 -8.40 8.55
CA VAL A 50 9.12 -7.08 9.07
C VAL A 50 9.52 -6.14 7.94
N ALA A 51 8.97 -4.92 7.93
CA ALA A 51 9.21 -3.90 6.92
C ALA A 51 9.94 -2.67 7.51
N CYS A 52 10.41 -1.79 6.62
CA CYS A 52 11.01 -0.52 6.98
C CYS A 52 10.00 0.35 7.74
N THR A 53 10.35 0.90 8.91
CA THR A 53 9.38 1.68 9.70
C THR A 53 9.08 3.06 9.11
N ARG A 54 10.02 3.64 8.35
CA ARG A 54 9.94 5.00 7.81
C ARG A 54 10.43 5.07 6.38
N ILE A 55 9.71 5.81 5.54
CA ILE A 55 10.07 6.07 4.14
C ILE A 55 9.97 7.58 3.88
N ALA A 56 11.03 8.17 3.33
CA ALA A 56 11.06 9.61 3.05
C ALA A 56 10.25 9.98 1.80
N PHE A 57 9.78 11.23 1.75
CA PHE A 57 9.07 11.77 0.57
C PHE A 57 9.87 11.58 -0.73
N GLY A 58 9.23 11.04 -1.77
CA GLY A 58 9.86 10.81 -3.08
C GLY A 58 10.94 9.73 -3.10
N LYS A 59 11.02 8.88 -2.06
CA LYS A 59 12.02 7.79 -1.97
C LYS A 59 11.36 6.42 -2.06
N GLY A 60 11.95 5.54 -2.87
CA GLY A 60 11.35 4.24 -3.20
C GLY A 60 10.02 4.38 -3.94
N VAL A 61 9.36 3.26 -4.18
CA VAL A 61 8.06 3.23 -4.88
C VAL A 61 6.99 3.91 -4.02
N CYS A 62 6.89 3.53 -2.74
CA CYS A 62 6.02 4.17 -1.75
C CYS A 62 6.13 5.71 -1.69
N GLY A 63 7.34 6.24 -1.50
CA GLY A 63 7.55 7.68 -1.44
C GLY A 63 7.31 8.38 -2.78
N SER A 64 7.56 7.69 -3.90
CA SER A 64 7.26 8.19 -5.24
C SER A 64 5.76 8.29 -5.50
N ALA A 65 4.97 7.29 -5.09
CA ALA A 65 3.51 7.31 -5.21
C ALA A 65 2.91 8.44 -4.37
N TRP A 66 3.44 8.66 -3.16
CA TRP A 66 3.09 9.81 -2.34
C TRP A 66 3.44 11.15 -3.03
N GLN A 67 4.64 11.28 -3.58
CA GLN A 67 5.07 12.52 -4.25
C GLN A 67 4.26 12.83 -5.51
N GLN A 68 4.01 11.81 -6.34
CA GLN A 68 3.31 11.96 -7.60
C GLN A 68 1.79 12.02 -7.43
N GLN A 69 1.28 11.64 -6.25
CA GLN A 69 -0.13 11.50 -5.92
C GLN A 69 -0.87 10.62 -6.94
N LYS A 70 -0.20 9.53 -7.35
CA LYS A 70 -0.71 8.59 -8.36
C LYS A 70 -0.34 7.16 -7.96
N THR A 71 -1.19 6.22 -8.35
CA THR A 71 -0.84 4.80 -8.28
C THR A 71 0.40 4.54 -9.12
N ILE A 72 1.33 3.75 -8.58
CA ILE A 72 2.51 3.28 -9.28
C ILE A 72 2.46 1.75 -9.28
N ILE A 73 2.56 1.16 -10.47
CA ILE A 73 2.70 -0.28 -10.69
C ILE A 73 4.12 -0.52 -11.17
N VAL A 74 4.83 -1.43 -10.51
CA VAL A 74 6.23 -1.74 -10.79
C VAL A 74 6.35 -3.22 -11.13
N PRO A 75 6.55 -3.58 -12.42
CA PRO A 75 6.65 -4.98 -12.83
C PRO A 75 7.93 -5.66 -12.35
N ASP A 76 9.02 -4.90 -12.20
CA ASP A 76 10.27 -5.33 -11.58
C ASP A 76 10.81 -4.21 -10.67
N VAL A 77 10.81 -4.43 -9.35
CA VAL A 77 11.29 -3.42 -8.39
C VAL A 77 12.78 -3.15 -8.50
N HIS A 78 13.57 -4.10 -9.01
CA HIS A 78 15.01 -3.91 -9.21
C HIS A 78 15.32 -2.96 -10.38
N GLU A 79 14.38 -2.78 -11.31
CA GLU A 79 14.50 -1.82 -12.41
C GLU A 79 13.98 -0.42 -12.03
N PHE A 80 13.31 -0.27 -10.88
CA PHE A 80 12.73 1.01 -10.48
C PHE A 80 13.81 2.02 -10.03
N PRO A 81 13.89 3.23 -10.64
CA PRO A 81 14.89 4.22 -10.28
C PRO A 81 14.75 4.69 -8.82
N GLY A 82 15.84 4.58 -8.05
CA GLY A 82 15.82 4.96 -6.63
C GLY A 82 15.08 3.99 -5.73
N HIS A 83 14.92 2.73 -6.17
CA HIS A 83 14.40 1.64 -5.34
C HIS A 83 15.18 1.52 -4.02
N ILE A 84 14.42 1.48 -2.93
CA ILE A 84 14.92 1.15 -1.59
C ILE A 84 14.42 -0.27 -1.31
N ALA A 85 15.23 -1.27 -1.66
CA ALA A 85 14.89 -2.64 -1.37
C ALA A 85 14.88 -2.86 0.15
N CYS A 86 13.70 -2.99 0.75
CA CYS A 86 13.57 -3.43 2.14
C CYS A 86 13.66 -4.97 2.26
N SER A 87 13.41 -5.72 1.17
CA SER A 87 13.57 -7.17 1.09
C SER A 87 13.96 -7.60 -0.32
N SER A 88 14.87 -8.57 -0.45
CA SER A 88 15.22 -9.19 -1.75
C SER A 88 14.16 -10.14 -2.29
N ALA A 89 13.12 -10.42 -1.51
CA ALA A 89 12.03 -11.31 -1.92
C ALA A 89 10.90 -10.58 -2.65
N SER A 90 10.79 -9.24 -2.55
CA SER A 90 9.83 -8.47 -3.36
C SER A 90 10.41 -8.29 -4.76
N LEU A 91 9.64 -8.72 -5.77
CA LEU A 91 10.01 -8.64 -7.19
C LEU A 91 9.10 -7.68 -7.95
N SER A 92 7.83 -7.55 -7.58
CA SER A 92 6.91 -6.56 -8.16
C SER A 92 6.06 -5.91 -7.06
N GLU A 93 5.63 -4.67 -7.29
CA GLU A 93 4.98 -3.83 -6.28
C GLU A 93 3.86 -2.99 -6.92
N ILE A 94 2.75 -2.81 -6.20
CA ILE A 94 1.75 -1.79 -6.52
C ILE A 94 1.52 -0.90 -5.29
N VAL A 95 1.65 0.41 -5.48
CA VAL A 95 1.40 1.40 -4.43
C VAL A 95 0.27 2.33 -4.84
N LEU A 96 -0.74 2.46 -3.98
CA LEU A 96 -1.90 3.32 -4.18
C LEU A 96 -1.93 4.44 -3.13
N PRO A 97 -1.93 5.73 -3.53
CA PRO A 97 -2.12 6.83 -2.60
C PRO A 97 -3.55 6.85 -2.06
N VAL A 98 -3.67 7.08 -0.76
CA VAL A 98 -4.95 7.27 -0.06
C VAL A 98 -5.13 8.74 0.24
N PHE A 99 -6.24 9.31 -0.24
CA PHE A 99 -6.55 10.73 -0.09
C PHE A 99 -7.47 10.98 1.11
N GLY A 100 -7.11 11.95 1.94
CA GLY A 100 -7.98 12.46 3.00
C GLY A 100 -9.01 13.46 2.47
N SER A 101 -9.84 13.99 3.38
CA SER A 101 -10.95 14.90 3.08
C SER A 101 -10.56 16.17 2.29
N ASN A 102 -9.32 16.64 2.44
CA ASN A 102 -8.79 17.83 1.78
C ASN A 102 -8.05 17.52 0.44
N GLN A 103 -8.22 16.32 -0.11
CA GLN A 103 -7.52 15.87 -1.33
C GLN A 103 -5.99 15.80 -1.20
N THR A 104 -5.48 15.72 0.04
CA THR A 104 -4.05 15.44 0.28
C THR A 104 -3.86 13.96 0.57
N VAL A 105 -2.72 13.41 0.15
CA VAL A 105 -2.34 12.04 0.47
C VAL A 105 -2.07 11.94 1.97
N VAL A 106 -2.81 11.08 2.67
CA VAL A 106 -2.71 10.85 4.12
C VAL A 106 -2.10 9.48 4.45
N ALA A 107 -2.16 8.55 3.49
CA ALA A 107 -1.53 7.25 3.58
C ALA A 107 -1.22 6.71 2.17
N VAL A 108 -0.49 5.62 2.10
CA VAL A 108 -0.39 4.77 0.91
C VAL A 108 -0.76 3.34 1.30
N LEU A 109 -1.45 2.62 0.41
CA LEU A 109 -1.54 1.17 0.41
C LEU A 109 -0.38 0.65 -0.43
N ASP A 110 0.37 -0.27 0.11
CA ASP A 110 1.54 -0.88 -0.48
C ASP A 110 1.36 -2.41 -0.50
N ILE A 111 1.66 -3.03 -1.64
CA ILE A 111 1.45 -4.45 -1.90
C ILE A 111 2.64 -4.98 -2.71
N ASP A 112 3.36 -5.93 -2.14
CA ASP A 112 4.49 -6.61 -2.76
C ASP A 112 4.13 -8.04 -3.19
N SER A 113 4.81 -8.52 -4.22
CA SER A 113 4.77 -9.91 -4.66
C SER A 113 6.17 -10.49 -4.83
N GLU A 114 6.30 -11.79 -4.56
CA GLU A 114 7.50 -12.58 -4.84
C GLU A 114 7.61 -13.01 -6.32
N HIS A 115 6.71 -12.53 -7.16
CA HIS A 115 6.69 -12.78 -8.60
C HIS A 115 6.80 -11.46 -9.37
N LEU A 116 7.45 -11.48 -10.53
CA LEU A 116 7.51 -10.34 -11.45
C LEU A 116 6.14 -10.08 -12.08
N SER A 117 5.87 -8.82 -12.41
CA SER A 117 4.66 -8.38 -13.13
C SER A 117 3.36 -8.95 -12.56
N THR A 118 3.24 -8.97 -11.23
CA THR A 118 2.05 -9.55 -10.56
C THR A 118 0.81 -8.67 -10.73
N PHE A 119 1.01 -7.35 -10.78
CA PHE A 119 -0.07 -6.37 -10.75
C PHE A 119 -0.25 -5.68 -12.09
N ASP A 120 -1.50 -5.36 -12.42
CA ASP A 120 -1.88 -4.60 -13.61
C ASP A 120 -2.95 -3.53 -13.33
N GLU A 121 -3.49 -2.93 -14.40
CA GLU A 121 -4.51 -1.89 -14.26
C GLU A 121 -5.85 -2.42 -13.72
N LEU A 122 -6.13 -3.73 -13.85
CA LEU A 122 -7.31 -4.35 -13.28
C LEU A 122 -7.19 -4.43 -11.75
N ASP A 123 -6.01 -4.81 -11.25
CA ASP A 123 -5.71 -4.78 -9.82
C ASP A 123 -5.83 -3.36 -9.28
N GLN A 124 -5.20 -2.37 -9.95
CA GLN A 124 -5.32 -0.97 -9.57
C GLN A 124 -6.79 -0.54 -9.44
N LYS A 125 -7.61 -0.85 -10.46
CA LYS A 125 -9.02 -0.47 -10.47
C LYS A 125 -9.75 -1.01 -9.24
N TYR A 126 -9.66 -2.32 -8.99
CA TYR A 126 -10.41 -2.94 -7.90
C TYR A 126 -9.85 -2.59 -6.52
N LEU A 127 -8.54 -2.43 -6.38
CA LEU A 127 -7.93 -1.97 -5.12
C LEU A 127 -8.39 -0.54 -4.78
N LEU A 128 -8.54 0.35 -5.76
CA LEU A 128 -9.12 1.69 -5.54
C LEU A 128 -10.58 1.60 -5.09
N GLU A 129 -11.39 0.72 -5.70
CA GLU A 129 -12.77 0.50 -5.28
C GLU A 129 -12.88 -0.04 -3.84
N LEU A 130 -11.94 -0.90 -3.43
CA LEU A 130 -11.87 -1.42 -2.07
C LEU A 130 -11.40 -0.36 -1.06
N LEU A 131 -10.39 0.44 -1.41
CA LEU A 131 -9.91 1.55 -0.59
C LEU A 131 -11.01 2.58 -0.30
N ALA A 132 -11.90 2.81 -1.27
CA ALA A 132 -13.04 3.72 -1.11
C ALA A 132 -14.07 3.25 -0.05
N LEU A 133 -13.94 2.02 0.47
CA LEU A 133 -14.76 1.52 1.58
C LEU A 133 -14.25 1.96 2.96
N LEU A 134 -12.99 2.40 3.03
CA LEU A 134 -12.34 2.84 4.26
C LEU A 134 -12.56 4.34 4.47
N LYS A 135 -12.60 4.77 5.74
CA LYS A 135 -12.76 6.17 6.12
C LYS A 135 -11.45 6.69 6.73
N PHE A 136 -10.75 7.54 6.01
CA PHE A 136 -9.49 8.19 6.42
C PHE A 136 -9.70 9.65 6.82
#